data_AF-A0A929XXM8-F1
#
_entry.id   AF-A0A929XXM8-F1
#
_cell.length_a   1.000
_cell.length_b   1.000
_cell.length_c   1.000
_cell.angle_alpha   90.00
_cell.angle_beta   90.00
_cell.angle_gamma   90.00
#
_symmetry.space_group_name_H-M   'P 1'
#
loop_
_entity.id
_entity.type
_entity.pdbx_description
1 polymer ?
#
loop_
_entity_poly.entity_id
_entity_poly.type
_entity_poly.pdbx_seq_one_letter_code
_entity_poly.pdbx_strand_id
1 'polypeptide(L)'
;MVKIKAKHKFRKKTIEMDIPENTLIHAEKGYGWAVRSIFESYLQICHYQRGKLHPQSIKFWRVESKTPKQTFAHRTDNLSACKKENCSFCNAGKYEECPNNRHKL
;
A
#
# COMPACT_ATOMS: atom_id res chain seq x y z
N MET A 1 9.20 6.49 -2.20
CA MET A 1 9.45 6.59 -0.74
C MET A 1 8.10 6.57 -0.05
N VAL A 2 7.99 5.94 1.12
CA VAL A 2 6.75 5.81 1.88
C VAL A 2 6.98 6.32 3.31
N LYS A 3 6.01 7.08 3.84
CA LYS A 3 6.02 7.53 5.23
C LYS A 3 5.52 6.44 6.15
N ILE A 4 6.32 6.15 7.17
CA ILE A 4 5.96 5.22 8.24
C ILE A 4 6.10 5.91 9.59
N LYS A 5 5.31 5.46 10.56
CA LYS A 5 5.60 5.66 11.97
C LYS A 5 6.44 4.52 12.49
N ALA A 6 7.43 4.83 13.31
CA ALA A 6 8.28 3.85 13.96
C ALA A 6 8.40 4.14 15.46
N LYS A 7 8.32 3.09 16.27
CA LYS A 7 8.52 3.13 17.72
C LYS A 7 9.22 1.87 18.19
N HIS A 8 10.26 2.04 19.00
CA HIS A 8 10.88 0.90 19.67
C HIS A 8 10.14 0.54 20.96
N LYS A 9 9.96 -0.76 21.26
CA LYS A 9 9.23 -1.26 22.46
C LYS A 9 9.69 -0.60 23.77
N PHE A 10 11.00 -0.39 23.92
CA PHE A 10 11.62 0.15 25.14
C PHE A 10 11.84 1.68 25.11
N ARG A 11 11.32 2.38 24.10
CA ARG A 11 11.45 3.84 23.98
C ARG A 11 10.06 4.47 23.91
N LYS A 12 9.91 5.65 24.52
CA LYS A 12 8.64 6.39 24.53
C LYS A 12 8.38 7.10 23.19
N LYS A 13 9.44 7.52 22.50
CA LYS A 13 9.36 8.33 21.27
C LYS A 13 8.90 7.50 20.07
N THR A 14 7.81 7.93 19.47
CA THR A 14 7.36 7.55 18.13
C THR A 14 7.81 8.64 17.16
N ILE A 15 8.37 8.25 16.01
CA ILE A 15 8.76 9.18 14.95
C ILE A 15 8.02 8.85 13.66
N GLU A 16 7.91 9.83 12.78
CA GLU A 16 7.62 9.61 11.36
C GLU A 16 8.93 9.64 10.57
N MET A 17 9.06 8.74 9.60
CA MET A 17 10.23 8.68 8.74
C MET A 17 9.88 8.17 7.34
N ASP A 18 10.62 8.65 6.35
CA ASP A 18 10.52 8.22 4.96
C ASP A 18 11.49 7.06 4.69
N ILE A 19 10.99 5.97 4.11
CA ILE A 19 11.82 4.82 3.72
C ILE A 19 11.53 4.39 2.27
N PRO A 20 12.44 3.64 1.62
CA PRO A 20 12.14 3.01 0.34
C PRO A 20 10.97 2.03 0.49
N GLU A 21 10.03 2.07 -0.45
CA GLU A 21 8.85 1.20 -0.41
C GLU A 21 9.22 -0.28 -0.47
N ASN A 22 10.29 -0.61 -1.21
CA ASN A 22 10.83 -1.96 -1.24
C ASN A 22 11.32 -2.42 0.16
N THR A 23 11.96 -1.54 0.93
CA THR A 23 12.38 -1.83 2.32
C THR A 23 11.16 -2.10 3.19
N LEU A 24 10.08 -1.33 3.04
CA LEU A 24 8.85 -1.57 3.78
C LEU A 24 8.24 -2.94 3.44
N ILE A 25 8.10 -3.27 2.15
CA ILE A 25 7.54 -4.55 1.69
C ILE A 25 8.33 -5.74 2.26
N HIS A 26 9.65 -5.66 2.26
CA HIS A 26 10.50 -6.71 2.83
C HIS A 26 10.36 -6.79 4.35
N ALA A 27 10.27 -5.65 5.04
CA ALA A 27 10.07 -5.64 6.49
C ALA A 27 8.71 -6.21 6.89
N GLU A 28 7.64 -5.89 6.14
CA GLU A 28 6.28 -6.44 6.33
C GLU A 28 6.27 -7.97 6.12
N LYS A 29 7.10 -8.49 5.22
CA LYS A 29 7.31 -9.94 5.01
C LYS A 29 8.24 -10.60 6.03
N GLY A 30 8.76 -9.85 7.01
CA GLY A 30 9.62 -10.38 8.08
C GLY A 30 11.10 -10.52 7.72
N TYR A 31 11.57 -9.92 6.62
CA TYR A 31 12.99 -9.97 6.26
C TYR A 31 13.83 -9.18 7.27
N GLY A 32 14.74 -9.88 7.97
CA GLY A 32 15.52 -9.31 9.06
C GLY A 32 16.39 -8.11 8.65
N TRP A 33 16.95 -8.11 7.44
CA TRP A 33 17.76 -6.99 6.92
C TRP A 33 16.94 -5.70 6.78
N ALA A 34 15.68 -5.83 6.37
CA ALA A 34 14.78 -4.71 6.17
C ALA A 34 14.31 -4.14 7.52
N VAL A 35 13.95 -5.01 8.46
CA VAL A 35 13.63 -4.62 9.86
C VAL A 35 14.83 -3.92 10.52
N ARG A 36 16.05 -4.43 10.29
CA ARG A 36 17.28 -3.82 10.78
C ARG A 36 17.51 -2.43 10.20
N SER A 37 17.26 -2.24 8.91
CA SER A 37 17.41 -0.94 8.23
C SER A 37 16.46 0.12 8.82
N ILE A 38 15.20 -0.26 9.08
CA ILE A 38 14.22 0.62 9.75
C ILE A 38 14.69 0.97 11.17
N PHE A 39 15.17 -0.03 11.91
CA PHE A 39 15.68 0.16 13.27
C PHE A 39 16.90 1.10 13.33
N GLU A 40 17.89 0.92 12.47
CA GLU A 40 19.09 1.77 12.44
C GLU A 40 18.74 3.22 12.09
N SER A 41 17.84 3.41 11.13
CA SER A 41 17.34 4.73 10.79
C SER A 41 16.57 5.39 11.95
N TYR A 42 15.74 4.62 12.68
CA TYR A 42 15.07 5.09 13.89
C TYR A 42 16.06 5.58 14.95
N LEU A 43 17.15 4.84 15.18
CA LEU A 43 18.20 5.23 16.12
C LEU A 43 18.88 6.53 15.69
N GLN A 44 19.21 6.65 14.41
CA GLN A 44 19.85 7.84 13.85
C GLN A 44 18.97 9.09 14.01
N ILE A 45 17.70 9.01 13.62
CA ILE A 45 16.75 10.13 13.74
C ILE A 45 16.51 10.52 15.21
N CYS A 46 16.52 9.54 16.11
CA CYS A 46 16.33 9.81 17.53
C CYS A 46 17.62 10.17 18.28
N HIS A 47 18.77 10.19 17.61
CA HIS A 47 20.09 10.31 18.23
C HIS A 47 20.29 9.32 19.39
N TYR A 48 19.81 8.09 19.23
CA TYR A 48 19.94 7.04 20.22
C TYR A 48 21.15 6.16 19.93
N GLN A 49 21.91 5.85 20.98
CA GLN A 49 22.87 4.76 20.91
C GLN A 49 22.14 3.41 20.85
N ARG A 50 22.67 2.49 20.04
CA ARG A 50 22.13 1.13 19.87
C ARG A 50 22.05 0.38 21.19
N GLY A 51 23.11 0.39 22.00
CA GLY A 51 23.16 -0.29 23.29
C GLY A 51 22.62 -1.73 23.24
N LYS A 52 21.74 -2.08 24.20
CA LYS A 52 21.05 -3.39 24.28
C LYS A 52 19.73 -3.45 23.47
N LEU A 53 19.46 -2.49 22.60
CA LEU A 53 18.20 -2.45 21.83
C LEU A 53 18.26 -3.47 20.68
N HIS A 54 17.22 -4.30 20.56
CA HIS A 54 17.14 -5.33 19.54
C HIS A 54 16.30 -4.87 18.34
N PRO A 55 16.76 -5.04 17.09
CA PRO A 55 16.01 -4.60 15.91
C PRO A 55 14.59 -5.13 15.84
N GLN A 56 14.36 -6.38 16.24
CA GLN A 56 13.02 -7.00 16.24
C GLN A 56 12.02 -6.35 17.23
N SER A 57 12.50 -5.52 18.15
CA SER A 57 11.64 -4.76 19.06
C SER A 57 11.13 -3.44 18.46
N ILE A 58 11.50 -3.12 17.21
CA ILE A 58 10.91 -2.01 16.46
C ILE A 58 9.50 -2.39 16.00
N LYS A 59 8.54 -1.50 16.25
CA LYS A 59 7.20 -1.55 15.65
C LYS A 59 7.10 -0.42 14.64
N PHE A 60 6.56 -0.72 13.47
CA PHE A 60 6.34 0.26 12.42
C PHE A 60 4.98 0.05 11.75
N TRP A 61 4.39 1.13 11.24
CA TRP A 61 3.14 1.11 10.49
C TRP A 61 3.11 2.27 9.49
N ARG A 62 2.37 2.09 8.40
CA ARG A 62 2.19 3.13 7.38
C ARG A 62 1.45 4.33 7.99
N VAL A 63 1.90 5.54 7.66
CA VAL A 63 1.08 6.73 7.88
C VAL A 63 0.10 6.77 6.72
N GLU A 64 -1.20 6.60 7.00
CA GLU A 64 -2.22 6.78 5.97
C GLU A 64 -2.08 8.19 5.40
N SER A 65 -1.67 8.28 4.14
CA SER A 65 -1.69 9.55 3.44
C SER A 65 -3.16 9.92 3.26
N LYS A 66 -3.58 11.04 3.84
CA LYS A 66 -4.84 11.72 3.47
C LYS A 66 -4.85 12.23 2.02
N THR A 67 -3.99 11.71 1.14
CA THR A 67 -4.28 11.75 -0.28
C THR A 67 -5.58 10.99 -0.43
N PRO A 68 -6.67 11.62 -0.88
CA PRO A 68 -7.84 10.87 -1.30
C PRO A 68 -7.28 9.79 -2.20
N LYS A 69 -7.62 8.53 -1.94
CA LYS A 69 -7.61 7.57 -3.03
C LYS A 69 -8.49 8.24 -4.07
N GLN A 70 -7.92 8.92 -5.07
CA GLN A 70 -8.54 8.97 -6.36
C GLN A 70 -8.55 7.51 -6.78
N THR A 71 -9.57 6.80 -6.29
CA THR A 71 -10.18 5.73 -7.04
C THR A 71 -10.52 6.40 -8.36
N PHE A 72 -9.60 6.28 -9.32
CA PHE A 72 -10.04 6.09 -10.69
C PHE A 72 -10.86 4.80 -10.64
N ALA A 73 -12.12 4.94 -10.25
CA ALA A 73 -13.17 4.00 -10.59
C ALA A 73 -13.42 4.17 -12.09
N HIS A 74 -12.43 3.81 -12.89
CA HIS A 74 -12.66 3.39 -14.24
C HIS A 74 -12.28 1.92 -14.27
N ARG A 75 -13.31 1.10 -14.07
CA ARG A 75 -13.33 -0.28 -14.55
C ARG A 75 -12.71 -0.28 -15.95
N THR A 76 -11.52 -0.83 -16.08
CA THR A 76 -10.99 -1.28 -17.37
C THR A 76 -10.75 -2.77 -17.32
N ASP A 77 -11.77 -3.52 -16.91
CA ASP A 77 -12.07 -4.78 -17.59
C ASP A 77 -13.06 -4.49 -18.72
N ASN A 78 -12.62 -3.69 -19.69
CA ASN A 78 -13.29 -3.52 -20.99
C ASN A 78 -13.01 -4.72 -21.90
N LEU A 79 -13.25 -5.92 -21.39
CA LEU A 79 -13.26 -7.17 -22.15
C LEU A 79 -14.51 -8.02 -21.93
N SER A 80 -15.58 -7.46 -21.36
CA SER A 80 -16.86 -8.17 -21.26
C SER A 80 -17.91 -7.55 -22.18
N ALA A 81 -18.46 -8.40 -23.04
CA ALA A 81 -19.56 -8.23 -23.99
C ALA A 81 -19.38 -7.32 -25.23
N CYS A 82 -18.98 -6.05 -25.12
CA CYS A 82 -19.16 -5.14 -26.27
C CYS A 82 -18.07 -5.09 -27.33
N LYS A 83 -16.95 -5.80 -27.11
CA LYS A 83 -15.92 -5.98 -28.14
C LYS A 83 -16.12 -7.22 -29.01
N LYS A 84 -16.95 -8.18 -28.57
CA LYS A 84 -17.06 -9.46 -29.29
C LYS A 84 -18.13 -9.46 -30.37
N GLU A 85 -19.23 -8.73 -30.21
CA GLU A 85 -20.24 -8.55 -31.26
C GLU A 85 -20.85 -7.15 -31.15
N ASN A 86 -21.07 -6.48 -32.29
CA ASN A 86 -21.62 -5.13 -32.39
C ASN A 86 -23.02 -5.03 -31.75
N CYS A 87 -23.08 -4.84 -30.43
CA CYS A 87 -24.30 -4.55 -29.71
C CYS A 87 -24.64 -3.07 -29.94
N SER A 88 -25.71 -2.78 -30.67
CA SER A 88 -26.16 -1.42 -31.02
C SER A 88 -26.36 -0.52 -29.79
N PHE A 89 -26.69 -1.11 -28.64
CA PHE A 89 -26.87 -0.40 -27.36
C PHE A 89 -25.57 0.20 -26.79
N CYS A 90 -24.41 -0.39 -27.10
CA CYS A 90 -23.12 0.12 -26.63
C CYS A 90 -22.66 1.37 -27.38
N ASN A 91 -22.99 1.48 -28.67
CA ASN A 91 -22.71 2.71 -29.43
C ASN A 91 -23.54 3.91 -28.94
N ALA A 92 -24.67 3.64 -28.27
CA ALA A 92 -25.51 4.64 -27.63
C ALA A 92 -25.20 4.85 -26.13
N GLY A 93 -24.12 4.23 -25.60
CA GLY A 93 -23.69 4.40 -24.20
C GLY A 93 -24.53 3.65 -23.16
N LYS A 94 -25.47 2.79 -23.56
CA LYS A 94 -26.39 2.06 -22.67
C LYS A 94 -25.92 0.62 -22.43
N TYR A 95 -24.79 0.48 -21.76
CA TYR A 95 -24.08 -0.82 -21.59
C TYR A 95 -24.84 -1.86 -20.74
N GLU A 96 -25.68 -1.43 -19.81
CA GLU A 96 -26.45 -2.30 -18.91
C GLU A 96 -27.67 -2.95 -19.59
N GLU A 97 -28.13 -2.36 -20.70
CA GLU A 97 -29.25 -2.87 -21.49
C GLU A 97 -28.82 -3.91 -22.53
N CYS A 98 -27.51 -4.11 -22.75
CA CYS A 98 -27.05 -5.09 -23.73
C CYS A 98 -27.40 -6.51 -23.23
N PRO A 99 -28.18 -7.30 -24.00
CA PRO A 99 -28.67 -8.61 -23.54
C PRO A 99 -27.53 -9.60 -23.24
N ASN A 100 -26.34 -9.40 -23.84
CA ASN A 100 -25.14 -10.18 -23.57
C ASN A 100 -24.53 -9.94 -22.17
N ASN A 101 -24.93 -8.87 -21.47
CA ASN A 101 -24.51 -8.57 -20.10
C ASN A 101 -25.48 -9.09 -19.03
N ARG A 102 -26.63 -9.69 -19.41
CA ARG A 102 -27.49 -10.35 -18.44
C ARG A 102 -26.86 -11.68 -18.05
N HIS A 103 -26.10 -11.67 -16.96
CA HIS A 103 -25.72 -12.89 -16.26
C HIS A 103 -27.00 -13.73 -16.01
N LYS A 104 -27.06 -14.94 -16.56
CA LYS A 104 -28.02 -15.95 -16.12
C LYS A 104 -27.78 -16.15 -14.62
N LEU A 105 -28.81 -15.85 -13.83
CA LEU A 105 -28.89 -16.20 -12.40
C LEU A 105 -28.64 -17.70 -12.20
#